data_AF-A0A7X3NPF2-F1
#
_entry.id   AF-A0A7X3NPF2-F1
#
_cell.length_a   1.000
_cell.length_b   1.000
_cell.length_c   1.000
_cell.angle_alpha   90.00
_cell.angle_beta   90.00
_cell.angle_gamma   90.00
#
_symmetry.space_group_name_H-M   'P 1'
#
loop_
_entity.id
_entity.type
_entity.pdbx_description
1 polymer ?
#
loop_
_entity_poly.entity_id
_entity_poly.type
_entity_poly.pdbx_seq_one_letter_code
_entity_poly.pdbx_strand_id
1 'polypeptide(L)'
;MNLVSIALDAQGASVVRPWHDAADADFVTLVDSQNSFGTRYNLKAIPYGVMIDEAGRLVKAPFNVNVKDQKTLAMLEKWLSDPDYNAILLREMKPSNRSTAKTNTEAAARFQLGLILLENGKKDEAMTEWRKALALDPQNWIIHKQIWAVEHPDKFYKGSVDYGWQKAQL
;
A
#
# COMPACT_ATOMS: atom_id res chain seq x y z
N MET A 1 8.99 -15.34 13.90
CA MET A 1 8.29 -14.81 12.72
C MET A 1 8.66 -13.35 12.59
N ASN A 2 9.08 -12.91 11.40
CA ASN A 2 9.34 -11.49 11.15
C ASN A 2 8.19 -10.93 10.32
N LEU A 3 7.40 -10.03 10.91
CA LEU A 3 6.44 -9.21 10.19
C LEU A 3 7.08 -7.87 9.89
N VAL A 4 6.84 -7.34 8.69
CA VAL A 4 7.16 -5.96 8.35
C VAL A 4 5.90 -5.36 7.76
N SER A 5 5.45 -4.25 8.31
CA SER A 5 4.38 -3.46 7.71
C SER A 5 4.98 -2.36 6.82
N ILE A 6 4.26 -1.97 5.77
CA ILE A 6 4.66 -0.88 4.88
C ILE A 6 3.49 0.11 4.81
N ALA A 7 3.70 1.32 5.34
CA ALA A 7 2.74 2.41 5.25
C ALA A 7 2.98 3.19 3.95
N LEU A 8 1.98 3.19 3.06
CA LEU A 8 1.99 3.98 1.83
C LEU A 8 1.42 5.37 2.16
N ASP A 9 2.26 6.26 2.67
CA ASP A 9 1.87 7.63 3.03
C ASP A 9 2.92 8.64 2.55
N ALA A 10 2.52 9.50 1.63
CA ALA A 10 3.40 10.49 1.01
C ALA A 10 3.89 11.57 2.00
N GLN A 11 3.20 11.77 3.12
CA GLN A 11 3.59 12.76 4.14
C GLN A 11 4.68 12.23 5.09
N GLY A 12 5.05 10.95 4.95
CA GLY A 12 6.24 10.38 5.58
C GLY A 12 6.02 9.91 7.03
N ALA A 13 7.13 9.69 7.73
CA ALA A 13 7.12 9.00 9.02
C ALA A 13 6.40 9.76 10.14
N SER A 14 6.28 11.09 10.05
CA SER A 14 5.65 11.92 11.09
C SER A 14 4.15 11.61 11.26
N VAL A 15 3.45 11.25 10.17
CA VAL A 15 2.03 10.88 10.21
C VAL A 15 1.79 9.39 10.44
N VAL A 16 2.81 8.55 10.19
CA VAL A 16 2.75 7.09 10.37
C VAL A 16 3.11 6.67 11.78
N ARG A 17 4.19 7.22 12.34
CA ARG A 17 4.75 6.84 13.65
C ARG A 17 3.71 6.83 14.78
N PRO A 18 2.80 7.82 14.92
CA PRO A 18 1.80 7.80 15.98
C PRO A 18 0.92 6.54 15.98
N TRP A 19 0.65 5.95 14.81
CA TRP A 19 -0.14 4.73 14.69
C TRP A 19 0.62 3.48 15.10
N HIS A 20 1.90 3.41 14.74
CA HIS A 20 2.77 2.32 15.16
C HIS A 20 2.96 2.33 16.68
N ASP A 21 3.24 3.51 17.25
CA ASP A 21 3.44 3.69 18.69
C ASP A 21 2.15 3.40 19.47
N ALA A 22 1.00 3.93 19.02
CA ALA A 22 -0.29 3.71 19.70
C ALA A 22 -0.77 2.26 19.66
N ALA A 23 -0.34 1.49 18.65
CA ALA A 23 -0.64 0.07 18.55
C ALA A 23 0.28 -0.82 19.40
N ASP A 24 1.34 -0.24 20.01
CA ASP A 24 2.42 -0.99 20.65
C ASP A 24 2.96 -2.11 19.75
N ALA A 25 3.16 -1.78 18.47
CA ALA A 25 3.53 -2.76 17.46
C ALA A 25 4.97 -3.26 17.68
N ASP A 26 5.12 -4.57 17.80
CA ASP A 26 6.41 -5.26 18.00
C ASP A 26 7.18 -5.54 16.69
N PHE A 27 6.57 -5.24 15.54
CA PHE A 27 7.12 -5.42 14.21
C PHE A 27 7.61 -4.11 13.59
N VAL A 28 8.55 -4.18 12.65
CA VAL A 28 9.05 -2.99 11.94
C VAL A 28 7.99 -2.43 10.99
N THR A 29 7.79 -1.11 11.02
CA THR A 29 6.99 -0.37 10.03
C THR A 29 7.91 0.45 9.13
N LEU A 30 7.94 0.11 7.83
CA LEU A 30 8.56 0.92 6.79
C LEU A 30 7.56 1.97 6.27
N VAL A 31 8.08 3.08 5.76
CA VAL A 31 7.27 4.14 5.13
C VAL A 31 7.66 4.24 3.67
N ASP A 32 6.70 3.98 2.78
CA ASP A 32 6.86 4.11 1.34
C ASP A 32 6.25 5.42 0.86
N SER A 33 6.92 6.53 1.18
CA SER A 33 6.47 7.88 0.82
C SER A 33 6.48 8.15 -0.68
N GLN A 34 7.24 7.37 -1.46
CA GLN A 34 7.34 7.49 -2.92
C GLN A 34 6.47 6.47 -3.67
N ASN A 35 5.66 5.68 -2.95
CA ASN A 35 4.82 4.61 -3.53
C ASN A 35 5.62 3.66 -4.46
N SER A 36 6.86 3.36 -4.11
CA SER A 36 7.74 2.46 -4.85
C SER A 36 7.15 1.05 -4.91
N PHE A 37 6.60 0.58 -3.79
CA PHE A 37 5.95 -0.73 -3.68
C PHE A 37 4.67 -0.78 -4.51
N GLY A 38 3.80 0.23 -4.38
CA GLY A 38 2.58 0.33 -5.17
C GLY A 38 2.86 0.38 -6.67
N THR A 39 3.88 1.14 -7.09
CA THR A 39 4.31 1.22 -8.49
C THR A 39 4.86 -0.10 -9.00
N ARG A 40 5.73 -0.77 -8.24
CA ARG A 40 6.38 -2.03 -8.65
C ARG A 40 5.38 -3.14 -8.98
N TYR A 41 4.26 -3.17 -8.25
CA TYR A 41 3.20 -4.17 -8.37
C TYR A 41 1.92 -3.65 -9.03
N ASN A 42 1.91 -2.42 -9.53
CA ASN A 42 0.74 -1.76 -10.13
C ASN A 42 -0.50 -1.81 -9.21
N LEU A 43 -0.30 -1.59 -7.92
CA LEU A 43 -1.39 -1.58 -6.94
C LEU A 43 -2.26 -0.35 -7.15
N LYS A 44 -3.58 -0.53 -7.02
CA LYS A 44 -4.58 0.53 -7.11
C LYS A 44 -5.31 0.77 -5.80
N ALA A 45 -5.09 -0.08 -4.80
CA ALA A 45 -5.73 0.01 -3.49
C ALA A 45 -4.80 -0.63 -2.44
N ILE A 46 -5.22 -0.58 -1.18
CA ILE A 46 -4.62 -1.28 -0.02
C ILE A 46 -5.77 -1.75 0.88
N PRO A 47 -5.58 -2.78 1.74
CA PRO A 47 -4.32 -3.46 2.11
C PRO A 47 -3.93 -4.64 1.20
N TYR A 48 -2.62 -4.87 1.09
CA TYR A 48 -2.02 -6.04 0.43
C TYR A 48 -0.97 -6.70 1.33
N GLY A 49 -0.88 -8.02 1.28
CA GLY A 49 0.16 -8.82 1.93
C GLY A 49 1.13 -9.40 0.91
N VAL A 50 2.37 -9.63 1.33
CA VAL A 50 3.42 -10.32 0.55
C VAL A 50 4.09 -11.33 1.44
N MET A 51 4.46 -12.49 0.89
CA MET A 51 5.20 -13.51 1.63
C MET A 51 6.55 -13.74 0.97
N ILE A 52 7.60 -13.67 1.79
CA ILE A 52 9.00 -13.84 1.39
C ILE A 52 9.60 -14.91 2.31
N ASP A 53 10.25 -15.92 1.73
CA ASP A 53 10.91 -16.97 2.51
C ASP A 53 12.29 -16.54 3.04
N GLU A 54 12.94 -17.42 3.81
CA GLU A 54 14.23 -17.19 4.44
C GLU A 54 15.39 -17.01 3.44
N ALA A 55 15.21 -17.47 2.20
CA ALA A 55 16.16 -17.26 1.10
C ALA A 55 15.92 -15.92 0.37
N GLY A 56 14.97 -15.10 0.83
CA GLY A 56 14.61 -13.83 0.21
C GLY A 56 13.76 -13.98 -1.06
N ARG A 57 13.18 -15.16 -1.32
CA ARG A 57 12.35 -15.40 -2.50
C ARG A 57 10.92 -14.97 -2.21
N LEU A 58 10.30 -14.28 -3.15
CA LEU A 58 8.88 -14.01 -3.13
C LEU A 58 8.13 -15.34 -3.30
N VAL A 59 7.49 -15.83 -2.24
CA VAL A 59 6.70 -17.09 -2.28
C VAL A 59 5.21 -16.82 -2.48
N LYS A 60 4.73 -15.61 -2.16
CA LYS A 60 3.38 -15.16 -2.53
C LYS A 60 3.41 -13.71 -2.97
N ALA A 61 3.02 -13.47 -4.24
CA ALA A 61 2.83 -12.13 -4.79
C ALA A 61 1.77 -11.34 -4.00
N PRO A 62 1.72 -9.99 -4.13
CA PRO A 62 0.71 -9.18 -3.46
C PRO A 62 -0.69 -9.78 -3.57
N PHE A 63 -1.29 -10.06 -2.41
CA PHE A 63 -2.64 -10.60 -2.29
C PHE A 63 -3.44 -9.74 -1.32
N ASN A 64 -4.76 -9.69 -1.51
CA ASN A 64 -5.63 -9.00 -0.57
C ASN A 64 -5.52 -9.67 0.79
N VAL A 65 -4.97 -8.97 1.77
CA VAL A 65 -4.76 -9.49 3.12
C VAL A 65 -5.85 -8.98 4.03
N ASN A 66 -6.50 -9.90 4.75
CA ASN A 66 -7.42 -9.58 5.81
C ASN A 66 -7.15 -10.50 7.00
N VAL A 67 -6.44 -10.00 8.01
CA VAL A 67 -6.10 -10.80 9.20
C VAL A 67 -7.31 -11.16 10.07
N LYS A 68 -8.49 -10.60 9.80
CA LYS A 68 -9.75 -11.02 10.45
C LYS A 68 -10.41 -12.19 9.72
N ASP A 69 -9.97 -12.52 8.51
CA ASP A 69 -10.49 -13.65 7.74
C ASP A 69 -9.78 -14.95 8.14
N GLN A 70 -10.57 -15.96 8.55
CA GLN A 70 -10.03 -17.24 9.03
C GLN A 70 -9.23 -17.99 7.96
N LYS A 71 -9.58 -17.86 6.68
CA LYS A 71 -8.83 -18.51 5.59
C LYS A 71 -7.45 -17.89 5.44
N THR A 72 -7.37 -16.57 5.54
CA THR A 72 -6.11 -15.83 5.53
C THR A 72 -5.23 -16.26 6.72
N LEU A 73 -5.79 -16.33 7.93
CA LEU A 73 -5.05 -16.78 9.12
C LEU A 73 -4.55 -18.22 8.97
N ALA A 74 -5.41 -19.16 8.56
CA ALA A 74 -5.02 -20.56 8.38
C ALA A 74 -3.90 -20.74 7.33
N MET A 75 -3.92 -19.96 6.24
CA MET A 75 -2.82 -19.95 5.27
C MET A 75 -1.51 -19.44 5.88
N LEU A 76 -1.56 -18.35 6.66
CA LEU A 76 -0.38 -17.78 7.30
C LEU A 76 0.18 -18.73 8.37
N GLU A 77 -0.67 -19.32 9.21
CA GLU A 77 -0.28 -20.33 10.19
C GLU A 77 0.38 -21.53 9.52
N LYS A 78 -0.23 -22.06 8.45
CA LYS A 78 0.35 -23.16 7.67
C LYS A 78 1.73 -22.78 7.13
N TRP A 79 1.89 -21.57 6.60
CA TRP A 79 3.17 -21.10 6.08
C TRP A 79 4.27 -21.02 7.14
N LEU A 80 3.91 -20.70 8.38
CA LEU A 80 4.87 -20.61 9.48
C LEU A 80 5.21 -21.98 10.09
N SER A 81 4.28 -22.94 10.03
CA SER A 81 4.42 -24.23 10.70
C SER A 81 4.93 -25.37 9.80
N ASP A 82 4.68 -25.28 8.49
CA ASP A 82 4.96 -26.34 7.52
C ASP A 82 6.17 -25.96 6.66
N PRO A 83 7.36 -26.56 6.89
CA PRO A 83 8.58 -26.21 6.15
C PRO A 83 8.48 -26.53 4.65
N ASP A 84 7.61 -27.46 4.26
CA ASP A 84 7.42 -27.85 2.86
C ASP A 84 6.42 -26.94 2.13
N TYR A 85 5.68 -26.09 2.85
CA TYR A 85 4.67 -25.23 2.24
C TYR A 85 5.27 -24.20 1.28
N ASN A 86 6.50 -23.73 1.52
CA ASN A 86 7.23 -22.88 0.59
C ASN A 86 7.40 -23.53 -0.79
N ALA A 87 7.66 -24.84 -0.86
CA ALA A 87 7.80 -25.55 -2.13
C ALA A 87 6.47 -25.59 -2.90
N ILE A 88 5.35 -25.73 -2.18
CA ILE A 88 3.99 -25.68 -2.75
C ILE A 88 3.72 -24.28 -3.30
N LEU A 89 3.93 -23.24 -2.50
CA LEU A 89 3.72 -21.85 -2.88
C LEU A 89 4.54 -21.46 -4.11
N LEU A 90 5.83 -21.83 -4.15
CA LEU A 90 6.71 -21.57 -5.30
C LEU A 90 6.26 -22.30 -6.57
N ARG A 91 5.74 -23.53 -6.45
CA ARG A 91 5.22 -24.28 -7.60
C ARG A 91 3.91 -23.69 -8.13
N GLU A 92 3.05 -23.20 -7.24
CA GLU A 92 1.79 -22.55 -7.58
C GLU A 92 1.96 -21.11 -8.05
N MET A 93 3.12 -20.51 -7.75
CA MET A 93 3.44 -19.15 -8.12
C MET A 93 3.46 -19.02 -9.63
N LYS A 94 2.40 -18.40 -10.16
CA LYS A 94 2.40 -17.98 -11.56
C LYS A 94 3.51 -16.94 -11.73
N PRO A 95 4.28 -16.97 -12.83
CA PRO A 95 5.15 -15.87 -13.20
C PRO A 95 4.34 -14.60 -13.04
N SER A 96 4.87 -13.62 -12.31
CA SER A 96 4.21 -12.33 -12.14
C SER A 96 3.98 -11.75 -13.53
N ASN A 97 2.80 -12.00 -14.09
CA ASN A 97 2.23 -11.13 -15.08
C ASN A 97 2.15 -9.82 -14.31
N ARG A 98 3.08 -8.88 -14.59
CA ARG A 98 2.82 -7.46 -14.41
C ARG A 98 1.34 -7.31 -14.74
N SER A 99 0.55 -6.89 -13.76
CA SER A 99 -0.90 -6.79 -13.85
C SER A 99 -1.32 -6.57 -15.31
N THR A 100 -2.11 -7.48 -15.88
CA THR A 100 -2.58 -7.37 -17.27
C THR A 100 -3.41 -6.10 -17.48
N ALA A 101 -3.76 -5.37 -16.42
CA ALA A 101 -4.21 -4.00 -16.50
C ALA A 101 -3.05 -3.10 -16.94
N LYS A 102 -3.13 -2.67 -18.20
CA LYS A 102 -2.24 -1.65 -18.79
C LYS A 102 -2.15 -0.46 -17.82
N THR A 103 -1.01 -0.32 -17.14
CA THR A 103 -0.73 0.87 -16.34
C THR A 103 -0.88 2.08 -17.26
N ASN A 104 -1.70 3.06 -16.85
CA ASN A 104 -1.68 4.35 -17.50
C ASN A 104 -0.36 5.03 -17.13
N THR A 105 0.64 4.93 -18.02
CA THR A 105 2.00 5.44 -17.78
C THR A 105 1.99 6.94 -17.49
N GLU A 106 1.10 7.70 -18.13
CA GLU A 106 0.97 9.13 -17.87
C GLU A 106 0.41 9.38 -16.47
N ALA A 107 -0.65 8.66 -16.06
CA ALA A 107 -1.18 8.76 -14.70
C ALA A 107 -0.11 8.43 -13.65
N ALA A 108 0.66 7.35 -13.86
CA ALA A 108 1.74 6.97 -12.97
C ALA A 108 2.85 8.03 -12.89
N ALA A 109 3.27 8.59 -14.04
CA ALA A 109 4.28 9.64 -14.09
C ALA A 109 3.84 10.93 -13.38
N ARG A 110 2.58 11.34 -13.57
CA ARG A 110 2.00 12.50 -12.87
C ARG A 110 1.90 12.27 -11.37
N PHE A 111 1.51 11.07 -10.95
CA PHE A 111 1.46 10.72 -9.53
C PHE A 111 2.86 10.79 -8.89
N GLN A 112 3.87 10.23 -9.56
CA GLN A 112 5.28 10.29 -9.12
C GLN A 112 5.81 11.73 -9.07
N LEU A 113 5.51 12.56 -10.08
CA LEU A 113 5.86 13.98 -10.05
C LEU A 113 5.22 14.68 -8.84
N GLY A 114 3.95 14.41 -8.55
CA GLY A 114 3.28 14.98 -7.38
C GLY A 114 3.90 14.53 -6.04
N LEU A 115 4.38 13.28 -5.93
CA LEU A 115 5.10 12.81 -4.74
C LEU A 115 6.39 13.60 -4.50
N ILE A 116 7.19 13.79 -5.56
CA ILE A 116 8.42 14.61 -5.52
C ILE A 116 8.11 16.07 -5.19
N LEU A 117 7.04 16.63 -5.77
CA LEU A 117 6.62 18.01 -5.48
C LEU A 117 6.22 18.16 -4.01
N LEU A 118 5.46 17.21 -3.46
CA LEU A 118 5.05 17.23 -2.06
C LEU A 118 6.25 17.13 -1.11
N GLU A 119 7.21 16.25 -1.40
CA GLU A 119 8.47 16.13 -0.65
C GLU A 119 9.25 17.45 -0.64
N ASN A 120 9.21 18.20 -1.74
CA ASN A 120 9.83 19.53 -1.85
C ASN A 120 8.95 20.68 -1.28
N GLY A 121 7.89 20.37 -0.55
CA GLY A 121 7.00 21.36 0.08
C GLY A 121 6.03 22.05 -0.89
N LYS A 122 5.99 21.66 -2.17
CA LYS A 122 5.15 22.26 -3.21
C LYS A 122 3.77 21.61 -3.25
N LYS A 123 3.03 21.74 -2.15
CA LYS A 123 1.74 21.07 -1.94
C LYS A 123 0.72 21.34 -3.05
N ASP A 124 0.56 22.60 -3.48
CA ASP A 124 -0.45 22.96 -4.48
C ASP A 124 -0.13 22.40 -5.89
N GLU A 125 1.17 22.42 -6.25
CA GLU A 125 1.66 21.79 -7.49
C GLU A 125 1.44 20.27 -7.44
N ALA A 126 1.72 19.64 -6.30
CA ALA A 126 1.49 18.21 -6.08
C ALA A 126 0.01 17.83 -6.26
N MET A 127 -0.92 18.57 -5.65
CA MET A 127 -2.35 18.31 -5.78
C MET A 127 -2.82 18.49 -7.22
N THR A 128 -2.26 19.46 -7.94
CA THR A 128 -2.55 19.66 -9.36
C THR A 128 -2.18 18.44 -10.20
N GLU A 129 -0.98 17.89 -10.01
CA GLU A 129 -0.55 16.69 -10.75
C GLU A 129 -1.30 15.42 -10.31
N TRP A 130 -1.59 15.26 -9.02
CA TRP A 130 -2.38 14.13 -8.54
C TRP A 130 -3.82 14.14 -9.03
N ARG A 131 -4.47 15.30 -9.14
CA ARG A 131 -5.81 15.41 -9.77
C ARG A 131 -5.79 15.03 -11.24
N LYS A 132 -4.75 15.43 -12.00
CA LYS A 132 -4.57 15.00 -13.39
C LYS A 132 -4.31 13.49 -13.48
N ALA A 133 -3.49 12.94 -12.59
CA ALA A 133 -3.24 11.51 -12.50
C ALA A 133 -4.54 10.74 -12.22
N LEU A 134 -5.36 11.25 -11.31
CA LEU A 134 -6.65 10.66 -10.96
C LEU A 134 -7.66 10.74 -12.09
N ALA A 135 -7.70 11.84 -12.85
CA ALA A 135 -8.56 11.94 -14.03
C ALA A 135 -8.20 10.90 -15.12
N LEU A 136 -6.92 10.54 -15.22
CA LEU A 136 -6.41 9.52 -16.15
C LEU A 136 -6.55 8.08 -15.64
N ASP A 137 -6.65 7.90 -14.32
CA ASP A 137 -6.81 6.60 -13.66
C ASP A 137 -7.79 6.69 -12.48
N PRO A 138 -9.10 6.86 -12.74
CA PRO A 138 -10.09 7.17 -11.70
C PRO A 138 -10.30 6.04 -10.68
N GLN A 139 -9.89 4.82 -11.00
CA GLN A 139 -10.01 3.65 -10.12
C GLN A 139 -8.79 3.46 -9.21
N ASN A 140 -7.81 4.37 -9.27
CA ASN A 140 -6.64 4.32 -8.41
C ASN A 140 -6.92 4.94 -7.03
N TRP A 141 -7.41 4.10 -6.13
CA TRP A 141 -7.70 4.45 -4.73
C TRP A 141 -6.47 4.87 -3.93
N ILE A 142 -5.25 4.51 -4.35
CA ILE A 142 -4.05 5.05 -3.72
C ILE A 142 -3.99 6.57 -3.96
N ILE A 143 -4.20 7.03 -5.20
CA ILE A 143 -4.17 8.46 -5.54
C ILE A 143 -5.29 9.21 -4.81
N HIS A 144 -6.53 8.68 -4.83
CA HIS A 144 -7.66 9.26 -4.08
C HIS A 144 -7.30 9.49 -2.61
N LYS A 145 -6.78 8.45 -1.95
CA LYS A 145 -6.47 8.52 -0.51
C LYS A 145 -5.29 9.43 -0.21
N GLN A 146 -4.27 9.51 -1.07
CA GLN A 146 -3.17 10.47 -0.88
C GLN A 146 -3.67 11.92 -0.96
N ILE A 147 -4.51 12.25 -1.94
CA ILE A 147 -5.13 13.58 -2.04
C ILE A 147 -5.91 13.89 -0.76
N TRP A 148 -6.82 12.99 -0.38
CA TRP A 148 -7.66 13.19 0.81
C TRP A 148 -6.87 13.29 2.10
N ALA A 149 -5.81 12.51 2.27
CA ALA A 149 -4.98 12.56 3.48
C ALA A 149 -4.19 13.88 3.59
N VAL A 150 -3.78 14.46 2.45
CA VAL A 150 -3.09 15.75 2.38
C VAL A 150 -4.04 16.93 2.56
N GLU A 151 -5.25 16.87 2.01
CA GLU A 151 -6.24 17.97 2.06
C GLU A 151 -7.10 17.95 3.32
N HIS A 152 -7.35 16.76 3.87
CA HIS A 152 -8.20 16.53 5.05
C HIS A 152 -7.49 15.67 6.10
N PRO A 153 -6.36 16.13 6.67
CA PRO A 153 -5.57 15.34 7.61
C PRO A 153 -6.33 14.94 8.87
N ASP A 154 -7.36 15.71 9.26
CA ASP A 154 -8.25 15.37 10.37
C ASP A 154 -9.04 14.07 10.14
N LYS A 155 -9.29 13.69 8.89
CA LYS A 155 -10.02 12.48 8.50
C LYS A 155 -9.16 11.21 8.49
N PHE A 156 -7.84 11.37 8.59
CA PHE A 156 -6.87 10.26 8.50
C PHE A 156 -6.00 10.13 9.76
N TYR A 157 -5.67 11.23 10.45
CA TYR A 157 -4.61 11.22 11.47
C TYR A 157 -5.06 11.63 12.89
N LYS A 158 -6.30 12.12 13.09
CA LYS A 158 -6.79 12.50 14.44
C LYS A 158 -7.46 11.36 15.21
N GLY A 159 -7.62 10.19 14.60
CA GLY A 159 -8.38 9.06 15.11
C GLY A 159 -8.56 8.04 13.99
N SER A 160 -9.39 7.02 14.21
CA SER A 160 -9.66 6.03 13.16
C SER A 160 -10.07 6.72 11.85
N VAL A 161 -9.57 6.21 10.73
CA VAL A 161 -9.88 6.72 9.40
C VAL A 161 -11.40 6.88 9.22
N ASP A 162 -11.83 8.08 8.83
CA ASP A 162 -13.25 8.43 8.69
C ASP A 162 -13.83 7.88 7.38
N TYR A 163 -14.17 6.59 7.40
CA TYR A 163 -14.77 5.90 6.25
C TYR A 163 -16.17 6.43 5.89
N GLY A 164 -16.90 7.01 6.86
CA GLY A 164 -18.19 7.64 6.61
C GLY A 164 -18.03 8.88 5.73
N TRP A 165 -17.05 9.73 6.06
CA TRP A 165 -16.69 10.87 5.24
C TRP A 165 -16.19 10.46 3.85
N GLN A 166 -15.33 9.43 3.76
CA GLN A 166 -14.85 8.92 2.46
C GLN A 166 -16.01 8.48 1.56
N LYS A 167 -16.99 7.77 2.11
CA LYS A 167 -18.16 7.31 1.36
C LYS A 167 -19.02 8.46 0.84
N ALA A 168 -19.06 9.58 1.56
CA ALA A 168 -19.79 10.78 1.14
C ALA A 168 -19.10 11.58 0.01
N GLN A 169 -17.85 11.26 -0.33
CA GLN A 169 -17.12 11.89 -1.44
C GLN A 169 -17.28 11.16 -2.78
N LEU A 170 -18.01 10.03 -2.81
CA LEU A 170 -18.23 9.15 -3.96
C LEU A 170 -19.63 9.35 -4.55
#